data_AF-A0A7S7TIT5-F1
#
_entry.id   AF-A0A7S7TIT5-F1
#
_cell.length_a   1.000
_cell.length_b   1.000
_cell.length_c   1.000
_cell.angle_alpha   90.00
_cell.angle_beta   90.00
_cell.angle_gamma   90.00
#
_symmetry.space_group_name_H-M   'P 1'
#
loop_
_entity.id
_entity.type
_entity.pdbx_description
1 polymer ?
#
loop_
_entity_poly.entity_id
_entity_poly.type
_entity_poly.pdbx_seq_one_letter_code
_entity_poly.pdbx_strand_id
1 'polypeptide(L)'
;MASNVADLMLDGDPATQLLQDIFTFDITLARIRCGECGSAFGLGALALVGDSQEARVRCSNCESDLIRASRTREGLLLELSGTRHLHF
;
A
#
# COMPACT_ATOMS: atom_id res chain seq x y z
N MET A 1 9.89 -16.93 26.01
CA MET A 1 8.43 -17.07 26.29
C MET A 1 7.74 -17.01 24.95
N ALA A 2 6.83 -17.93 24.67
CA ALA A 2 6.25 -18.08 23.33
C ALA A 2 5.50 -16.81 22.92
N SER A 3 6.01 -16.11 21.90
CA SER A 3 5.29 -15.06 21.19
C SER A 3 4.25 -15.75 20.32
N ASN A 4 3.07 -16.04 20.87
CA ASN A 4 1.99 -16.61 20.09
C ASN A 4 1.43 -15.52 19.17
N VAL A 5 1.20 -15.83 17.90
CA VAL A 5 0.68 -14.87 16.89
C VAL A 5 -0.66 -14.27 17.31
N ALA A 6 -1.41 -14.99 18.16
CA ALA A 6 -2.66 -14.55 18.76
C ALA A 6 -2.55 -13.34 19.71
N ASP A 7 -1.35 -13.04 20.26
CA ASP A 7 -1.13 -11.86 21.13
C ASP A 7 -0.84 -10.56 20.33
N LEU A 8 -0.68 -10.68 19.00
CA LEU A 8 -0.41 -9.58 18.07
C LEU A 8 -1.63 -9.25 17.18
N MET A 9 -2.69 -10.03 17.33
CA MET A 9 -3.89 -9.91 16.53
C MET A 9 -4.83 -8.98 17.32
N LEU A 10 -5.15 -7.83 16.74
CA LEU A 10 -6.10 -6.86 17.30
C LEU A 10 -7.53 -7.42 17.20
N ASP A 11 -7.78 -8.56 17.82
CA ASP A 11 -8.98 -9.35 17.58
C ASP A 11 -10.18 -8.71 18.28
N GLY A 12 -11.20 -8.38 17.48
CA GLY A 12 -12.50 -7.90 17.93
C GLY A 12 -12.72 -6.39 17.87
N ASP A 13 -11.70 -5.59 17.54
CA ASP A 13 -11.88 -4.15 17.32
C ASP A 13 -12.43 -3.88 15.90
N PRO A 14 -13.56 -3.17 15.75
CA PRO A 14 -14.12 -2.83 14.44
C PRO A 14 -13.15 -2.08 13.51
N ALA A 15 -12.20 -1.31 14.06
CA ALA A 15 -11.17 -0.65 13.29
C ALA A 15 -10.14 -1.65 12.72
N THR A 16 -9.86 -2.74 13.42
CA THR A 16 -9.05 -3.84 12.87
C THR A 16 -9.75 -4.47 11.68
N GLN A 17 -11.04 -4.77 11.82
CA GLN A 17 -11.82 -5.34 10.72
C GLN A 17 -11.82 -4.41 9.51
N LEU A 18 -12.01 -3.10 9.73
CA LEU A 18 -11.94 -2.10 8.65
C LEU A 18 -10.58 -2.11 7.92
N LEU A 19 -9.47 -2.27 8.65
CA LEU A 19 -8.15 -2.40 8.05
C LEU A 19 -7.99 -3.71 7.28
N GLN A 20 -8.46 -4.83 7.84
CA GLN A 20 -8.42 -6.13 7.18
C GLN A 20 -9.23 -6.14 5.88
N ASP A 21 -10.39 -5.48 5.86
CA ASP A 21 -11.23 -5.36 4.67
C ASP A 21 -10.46 -4.69 3.53
N ILE A 22 -9.67 -3.63 3.81
CA ILE A 22 -8.85 -2.94 2.79
C ILE A 22 -7.79 -3.86 2.19
N PHE A 23 -7.12 -4.68 3.01
CA PHE A 23 -6.02 -5.54 2.56
C PHE A 23 -6.46 -6.91 2.00
N THR A 24 -7.75 -7.25 2.08
CA THR A 24 -8.31 -8.49 1.52
C THR A 24 -8.44 -8.43 -0.01
N PHE A 25 -8.46 -7.22 -0.58
CA PHE A 25 -8.62 -7.01 -2.03
C PHE A 25 -7.29 -6.96 -2.78
N ASP A 26 -7.35 -7.29 -4.08
CA ASP A 26 -6.25 -7.01 -5.00
C ASP A 26 -6.04 -5.48 -5.07
N ILE A 27 -4.90 -5.01 -4.55
CA ILE A 27 -4.55 -3.59 -4.49
C ILE A 27 -4.58 -2.92 -5.86
N THR A 28 -4.39 -3.66 -6.96
CA THR A 28 -4.42 -3.12 -8.32
C THR A 28 -5.80 -2.58 -8.73
N LEU A 29 -6.87 -2.99 -8.05
CA LEU A 29 -8.23 -2.48 -8.25
C LEU A 29 -8.47 -1.11 -7.59
N ALA A 30 -7.60 -0.68 -6.68
CA ALA A 30 -7.78 0.57 -5.95
C ALA A 30 -7.63 1.80 -6.86
N ARG A 31 -8.36 2.87 -6.53
CA ARG A 31 -8.04 4.23 -7.00
C ARG A 31 -7.08 4.90 -6.04
N ILE A 32 -6.01 5.47 -6.58
CA ILE A 32 -4.98 6.16 -5.82
C ILE A 32 -5.03 7.66 -6.08
N ARG A 33 -4.96 8.46 -5.01
CA ARG A 33 -4.81 9.92 -5.11
C ARG A 33 -3.40 10.35 -4.74
N CYS A 34 -2.75 11.08 -5.63
CA CYS A 34 -1.43 11.66 -5.42
C CYS A 34 -1.44 12.67 -4.27
N GLY A 35 -0.50 12.53 -3.33
CA GLY A 35 -0.27 13.48 -2.24
C GLY A 35 0.23 14.84 -2.71
N GLU A 36 1.04 14.83 -3.78
CA GLU A 36 1.68 16.04 -4.31
C GLU A 36 0.72 16.87 -5.19
N CYS A 37 0.24 16.31 -6.31
CA CYS A 37 -0.57 17.06 -7.28
C CYS A 37 -2.09 16.83 -7.15
N GLY A 38 -2.53 15.95 -6.25
CA GLY A 38 -3.97 15.68 -6.02
C GLY A 38 -4.69 14.89 -7.12
N SER A 39 -4.02 14.56 -8.24
CA SER A 39 -4.57 13.75 -9.33
C SER A 39 -4.92 12.34 -8.86
N ALA A 40 -5.94 11.73 -9.46
CA ALA A 40 -6.42 10.41 -9.09
C ALA A 40 -6.40 9.44 -10.29
N PHE A 41 -5.94 8.22 -10.06
CA PHE A 41 -5.75 7.19 -11.08
C PHE A 41 -6.26 5.83 -10.58
N GLY A 42 -6.58 4.91 -11.48
CA GLY A 42 -6.64 3.49 -11.11
C GLY A 42 -5.22 2.97 -10.91
N LEU A 43 -4.94 2.28 -9.81
CA LEU A 43 -3.59 1.85 -9.49
C LEU A 43 -3.04 0.89 -10.55
N GLY A 44 -3.85 -0.06 -11.01
CA GLY A 44 -3.47 -0.99 -12.10
C GLY A 44 -3.21 -0.33 -13.46
N ALA A 45 -3.53 0.96 -13.64
CA ALA A 45 -3.23 1.71 -14.85
C ALA A 45 -1.90 2.48 -14.79
N LEU A 46 -1.24 2.50 -13.63
CA LEU A 46 0.03 3.20 -13.43
C LEU A 46 1.22 2.29 -13.72
N ALA A 47 2.31 2.90 -14.18
CA ALA A 47 3.56 2.18 -14.44
C ALA A 47 4.22 1.76 -13.12
N LEU A 48 4.57 0.48 -13.03
CA LEU A 48 5.43 -0.08 -11.99
C LEU A 48 6.87 -0.13 -12.53
N VAL A 49 7.81 0.46 -11.79
CA VAL A 49 9.24 0.45 -12.12
C VAL A 49 9.98 -0.23 -10.98
N GLY A 50 10.80 -1.22 -11.29
CA GLY A 50 11.56 -1.95 -10.28
C GLY A 50 11.99 -3.35 -10.70
N ASP A 51 12.35 -4.14 -9.70
CA ASP A 51 12.77 -5.53 -9.80
C ASP A 51 12.18 -6.39 -8.67
N SER A 52 12.75 -7.57 -8.44
CA SER A 52 12.28 -8.52 -7.41
C SER A 52 12.44 -8.04 -5.96
N GLN A 53 13.32 -7.07 -5.70
CA GLN A 53 13.66 -6.55 -4.38
C GLN A 53 13.03 -5.19 -4.10
N GLU A 54 12.93 -4.33 -5.12
CA GLU A 54 12.31 -3.01 -4.99
C GLU A 54 11.36 -2.71 -6.14
N ALA A 55 10.21 -2.09 -5.84
CA ALA A 55 9.28 -1.61 -6.86
C ALA A 55 8.69 -0.25 -6.46
N ARG A 56 8.41 0.60 -7.46
CA ARG A 56 7.86 1.94 -7.27
C ARG A 56 6.76 2.21 -8.27
N VAL A 57 5.69 2.86 -7.80
CA VAL A 57 4.61 3.36 -8.65
C VAL A 57 4.71 4.88 -8.67
N ARG A 58 4.75 5.48 -9.86
CA ARG A 58 4.86 6.93 -10.03
C ARG A 58 3.56 7.55 -10.51
N CYS A 59 3.31 8.79 -10.10
CA CYS A 59 2.20 9.58 -10.60
C CYS A 59 2.39 9.91 -12.08
N SER A 60 1.45 9.53 -12.95
CA SER A 60 1.53 9.87 -14.37
C SER A 60 1.42 11.36 -14.69
N ASN A 61 1.06 12.21 -13.71
CA ASN A 61 0.91 13.66 -13.90
C ASN A 61 2.09 14.49 -13.38
N CYS A 62 2.63 14.20 -12.19
CA CYS A 62 3.76 14.96 -11.62
C CYS A 62 5.00 14.11 -11.35
N GLU A 63 4.95 12.84 -11.71
CA GLU A 63 6.03 11.85 -11.55
C GLU A 63 6.57 11.63 -10.13
N SER A 64 5.90 12.15 -9.10
CA SER A 64 6.19 11.82 -7.71
C SER A 64 5.98 10.31 -7.45
N ASP A 65 6.80 9.74 -6.57
CA ASP A 65 6.62 8.36 -6.11
C ASP A 65 5.37 8.29 -5.24
N LEU A 66 4.39 7.47 -5.65
CA LEU A 66 3.15 7.26 -4.92
C LEU A 66 3.28 6.11 -3.91
N ILE A 67 3.87 5.01 -4.35
CA ILE A 67 4.10 3.79 -3.58
C ILE A 67 5.55 3.36 -3.77
N ARG A 68 6.21 2.95 -2.70
CA ARG A 68 7.49 2.22 -2.75
C ARG A 68 7.34 0.92 -1.98
N ALA A 69 7.67 -0.20 -2.62
CA ALA A 69 7.67 -1.52 -2.02
C ALA A 69 9.09 -2.08 -2.01
N SER A 70 9.52 -2.64 -0.90
CA SER A 70 10.82 -3.31 -0.81
C SER A 70 10.75 -4.59 0.01
N ARG A 71 11.58 -5.56 -0.36
CA ARG A 71 11.83 -6.76 0.44
C ARG A 71 13.00 -6.49 1.37
N THR A 72 12.78 -6.65 2.66
CA THR A 72 13.81 -6.55 3.69
C THR A 72 14.05 -7.93 4.30
N ARG A 73 15.04 -8.04 5.19
CA ARG A 73 15.24 -9.27 5.97
C ARG A 73 14.08 -9.58 6.92
N GLU A 74 13.29 -8.56 7.26
CA GLU A 74 12.21 -8.61 8.24
C GLU A 74 10.83 -8.77 7.59
N GLY A 75 10.73 -8.64 6.26
CA GLY A 75 9.49 -8.84 5.52
C GLY A 75 9.36 -7.93 4.30
N LEU A 76 8.12 -7.49 4.04
CA LEU A 76 7.80 -6.53 3.00
C LEU A 76 7.55 -5.16 3.64
N LEU A 77 8.24 -4.14 3.16
CA LEU A 77 7.97 -2.76 3.50
C LEU A 77 7.18 -2.10 2.37
N LEU A 78 6.07 -1.46 2.72
CA LEU A 78 5.24 -0.69 1.80
C LEU A 78 5.14 0.76 2.29
N GLU A 79 5.80 1.67 1.60
CA GLU A 79 5.74 3.11 1.85
C GLU A 79 4.63 3.74 0.97
N LEU A 80 3.70 4.44 1.62
CA LEU A 80 2.57 5.14 0.98
C LEU A 80 2.63 6.66 1.19
N SER A 81 3.79 7.22 1.57
CA SER A 81 3.93 8.64 1.94
C SER A 81 3.57 9.63 0.81
N GLY A 82 3.76 9.23 -0.45
CA GLY A 82 3.33 10.02 -1.62
C GLY A 82 1.86 9.82 -2.00
N THR A 83 1.13 8.98 -1.27
CA THR A 83 -0.29 8.69 -1.48
C THR A 83 -1.15 9.41 -0.45
N ARG A 84 -2.14 10.16 -0.91
CA ARG A 84 -3.10 10.81 -0.01
C ARG A 84 -4.15 9.85 0.52
N HIS A 85 -4.66 8.98 -0.34
CA HIS A 85 -5.54 7.87 0.02
C HIS A 85 -5.64 6.85 -1.12
N LEU A 86 -6.01 5.64 -0.74
CA LEU A 86 -6.53 4.60 -1.63
C LEU A 86 -8.05 4.51 -1.43
N HIS A 87 -8.76 4.18 -2.49
CA HIS A 87 -10.19 3.90 -2.48
C HIS A 87 -10.45 2.58 -3.19
N PHE A 88 -11.13 1.66 -2.53
CA PHE A 88 -11.52 0.36 -3.05
C PHE A 88 -13.01 0.37 -3.43
#